data_AF-A0A6L7A2G5-F1
#
_entry.id   AF-A0A6L7A2G5-F1
#
_cell.length_a   1.000
_cell.length_b   1.000
_cell.length_c   1.000
_cell.angle_alpha   90.00
_cell.angle_beta   90.00
_cell.angle_gamma   90.00
#
_symmetry.space_group_name_H-M   'P 1'
#
loop_
_entity.id
_entity.type
_entity.pdbx_description
1 polymer ?
#
loop_
_entity_poly.entity_id
_entity_poly.type
_entity_poly.pdbx_seq_one_letter_code
_entity_poly.pdbx_strand_id
1 'polypeptide(L)'
;SATVVPGASGAAAAVKNPQASKSSFWGELPQHVMSGISRMVPTLIMGGVILAFSQLIAYSWLKIPAEICIMDALNSGKFSGFDLSLLKFAWLSQSFGGVLFGFAIPMFAAFVANSIGGKLAFPAGFIGGLMSTQPTQLLNFDPSTMQWATSSPVPSTFIGALIISIVAGYLVKWMNQKIQLPDFLLAFKTTFLLPILSAIFVMLAMYYVITPFGGWINGGIRTVLTAAGEKGALMYAMGIAAATAIDLGGPINKAAGFVAFSFTTDHVLPVTARSIAIVIPPIGLGLATIIDRRLTGKRLFNAQLYP
;
A
#
# COMPACT_ATOMS: atom_id res chain seq x y z
N SER A 1 -29.96 -48.71 31.02
CA SER A 1 -31.19 -48.03 30.61
C SER A 1 -30.97 -46.54 30.61
N ALA A 2 -31.01 -45.95 29.42
CA ALA A 2 -30.82 -44.52 29.19
C ALA A 2 -32.13 -43.76 29.42
N THR A 3 -32.06 -42.63 30.09
CA THR A 3 -33.19 -41.72 30.28
C THR A 3 -33.05 -40.57 29.29
N VAL A 4 -33.99 -40.48 28.34
CA VAL A 4 -34.15 -39.35 27.41
C VAL A 4 -35.33 -38.52 27.91
N VAL A 5 -35.14 -37.21 28.08
CA VAL A 5 -36.22 -36.24 28.30
C VAL A 5 -36.31 -35.33 27.07
N PRO A 6 -37.51 -35.03 26.53
CA PRO A 6 -37.68 -34.41 25.20
C PRO A 6 -37.53 -32.89 25.23
N GLY A 7 -37.06 -32.34 24.11
CA GLY A 7 -36.82 -30.92 23.91
C GLY A 7 -38.08 -30.06 23.81
N ALA A 8 -37.96 -28.82 24.31
CA ALA A 8 -38.89 -27.73 24.03
C ALA A 8 -38.26 -26.78 23.00
N SER A 9 -39.06 -26.51 21.96
CA SER A 9 -38.82 -25.66 20.80
C SER A 9 -38.18 -24.31 21.13
N GLY A 10 -37.05 -24.03 20.46
CA GLY A 10 -36.38 -22.73 20.48
C GLY A 10 -37.09 -21.73 19.57
N ALA A 11 -37.85 -20.82 20.17
CA ALA A 11 -38.22 -19.57 19.52
C ALA A 11 -36.95 -18.70 19.42
N ALA A 12 -36.39 -18.62 18.21
CA ALA A 12 -35.28 -17.72 17.91
C ALA A 12 -35.71 -16.28 18.18
N ALA A 13 -35.13 -15.67 19.23
CA ALA A 13 -35.24 -14.25 19.48
C ALA A 13 -34.66 -13.50 18.27
N ALA A 14 -35.54 -12.81 17.53
CA ALA A 14 -35.15 -11.94 16.44
C ALA A 14 -34.24 -10.82 16.98
N VAL A 15 -32.96 -10.90 16.66
CA VAL A 15 -32.00 -9.82 16.89
C VAL A 15 -32.42 -8.66 15.99
N LYS A 16 -33.02 -7.63 16.58
CA LYS A 16 -33.21 -6.33 15.93
C LYS A 16 -31.82 -5.77 15.63
N ASN A 17 -31.43 -5.76 14.37
CA ASN A 17 -30.29 -4.97 13.90
C ASN A 17 -30.51 -3.51 14.30
N PRO A 18 -29.56 -2.87 15.02
CA PRO A 18 -29.62 -1.44 15.24
C PRO A 18 -29.62 -0.74 13.87
N GLN A 19 -30.61 0.12 13.63
CA GLN A 19 -30.61 1.04 12.50
C GLN A 19 -29.27 1.78 12.49
N ALA A 20 -28.46 1.55 11.45
CA ALA A 20 -27.20 2.23 11.24
C ALA A 20 -27.48 3.74 11.22
N SER A 21 -26.98 4.45 12.25
CA SER A 21 -26.89 5.90 12.22
C SER A 21 -26.21 6.28 10.92
N LYS A 22 -26.78 7.20 10.13
CA LYS A 22 -26.12 7.75 8.94
C LYS A 22 -24.75 8.29 9.36
N SER A 23 -23.71 7.49 9.17
CA SER A 23 -22.34 7.91 9.45
C SER A 23 -22.02 9.06 8.52
N SER A 24 -21.51 10.15 9.11
CA SER A 24 -21.06 11.31 8.35
C SER A 24 -19.96 10.87 7.38
N PHE A 25 -19.89 11.48 6.19
CA PHE A 25 -18.83 11.29 5.21
C PHE A 25 -17.42 11.27 5.84
N TRP A 26 -17.19 12.18 6.80
CA TRP A 26 -15.92 12.28 7.53
C TRP A 26 -15.66 11.14 8.52
N GLY A 27 -16.70 10.45 8.98
CA GLY A 27 -16.59 9.28 9.85
C GLY A 27 -16.30 7.97 9.09
N GLU A 28 -16.71 7.88 7.82
CA GLU A 28 -16.48 6.69 6.99
C GLU A 28 -15.09 6.71 6.31
N LEU A 29 -14.56 7.91 6.03
CA LEU A 29 -13.32 8.07 5.27
C LEU A 29 -12.11 7.33 5.88
N PRO A 30 -11.83 7.40 7.19
CA PRO A 30 -10.74 6.65 7.78
C PRO A 30 -10.90 5.13 7.60
N GLN A 31 -12.14 4.62 7.63
CA GLN A 31 -12.41 3.19 7.44
C GLN A 31 -12.09 2.75 6.01
N HIS A 32 -12.43 3.57 5.02
CA HIS A 32 -12.09 3.33 3.61
C HIS A 32 -10.57 3.27 3.40
N VAL A 33 -9.84 4.26 3.94
CA VAL A 33 -8.37 4.30 3.87
C VAL A 33 -7.75 3.08 4.56
N MET A 34 -8.23 2.73 5.75
CA MET A 34 -7.75 1.57 6.49
C MET A 34 -8.05 0.24 5.80
N SER A 35 -9.16 0.15 5.06
CA SER A 35 -9.49 -0.98 4.20
C SER A 35 -8.45 -1.12 3.08
N GLY A 36 -8.12 0.00 2.43
CA GLY A 36 -7.06 0.09 1.43
C GLY A 36 -5.73 -0.42 1.95
N ILE A 37 -5.25 0.16 3.07
CA ILE A 37 -3.96 -0.17 3.66
C ILE A 37 -3.91 -1.65 4.04
N SER A 38 -4.92 -2.16 4.76
CA SER A 38 -4.88 -3.54 5.26
C SER A 38 -4.93 -4.58 4.15
N ARG A 39 -5.64 -4.30 3.05
CA ARG A 39 -5.82 -5.24 1.95
C ARG A 39 -4.68 -5.20 0.92
N MET A 40 -3.86 -4.14 0.87
CA MET A 40 -2.64 -4.13 0.06
C MET A 40 -1.45 -4.87 0.71
N VAL A 41 -1.45 -5.02 2.05
CA VAL A 41 -0.32 -5.62 2.79
C VAL A 41 0.10 -6.99 2.26
N PRO A 42 -0.81 -7.94 1.96
CA PRO A 42 -0.42 -9.23 1.40
C PRO A 42 0.38 -9.11 0.09
N THR A 43 -0.02 -8.20 -0.82
CA THR A 43 0.71 -7.95 -2.07
C THR A 43 2.12 -7.40 -1.80
N LEU A 44 2.23 -6.49 -0.83
CA LEU A 44 3.51 -5.91 -0.44
C LEU A 44 4.45 -6.96 0.18
N ILE A 45 3.91 -7.88 1.00
CA ILE A 45 4.69 -8.97 1.58
C ILE A 45 5.25 -9.88 0.48
N MET A 46 4.44 -10.24 -0.53
CA MET A 46 4.91 -11.07 -1.65
C MET A 46 6.11 -10.44 -2.35
N GLY A 47 6.05 -9.14 -2.70
CA GLY A 47 7.16 -8.43 -3.32
C GLY A 47 8.37 -8.27 -2.39
N GLY A 48 8.12 -7.84 -1.15
CA GLY A 48 9.17 -7.57 -0.15
C GLY A 48 9.98 -8.80 0.22
N VAL A 49 9.36 -9.97 0.38
CA VAL A 49 10.07 -11.23 0.70
C VAL A 49 10.94 -11.68 -0.47
N ILE A 50 10.46 -11.57 -1.70
CA ILE A 50 11.23 -11.92 -2.90
C ILE A 50 12.44 -10.96 -3.07
N LEU A 51 12.23 -9.65 -2.84
CA LEU A 51 13.31 -8.67 -2.80
C LEU A 51 14.34 -9.01 -1.72
N ALA A 52 13.89 -9.35 -0.50
CA ALA A 52 14.79 -9.73 0.59
C ALA A 52 15.61 -10.98 0.24
N PHE A 53 15.00 -11.98 -0.40
CA PHE A 53 15.70 -13.19 -0.82
C PHE A 53 16.75 -12.89 -1.89
N SER A 54 16.45 -11.99 -2.83
CA SER A 54 17.42 -11.47 -3.80
C SER A 54 18.66 -10.86 -3.11
N GLN A 55 18.46 -9.95 -2.15
CA GLN A 55 19.57 -9.30 -1.46
C GLN A 55 20.34 -10.28 -0.56
N LEU A 56 19.66 -11.28 0.02
CA LEU A 56 20.29 -12.34 0.81
C LEU A 56 21.26 -13.17 -0.04
N ILE A 57 20.87 -13.56 -1.26
CA ILE A 57 21.76 -14.26 -2.18
C ILE A 57 22.98 -13.39 -2.53
N ALA A 58 22.75 -12.15 -2.95
CA ALA A 58 23.81 -11.27 -3.42
C ALA A 58 24.81 -10.94 -2.31
N TYR A 59 24.35 -10.45 -1.18
CA TYR A 59 25.23 -9.87 -0.16
C TYR A 59 25.63 -10.86 0.94
N SER A 60 24.80 -11.85 1.26
CA SER A 60 25.14 -12.83 2.29
C SER A 60 25.82 -14.07 1.74
N TRP A 61 25.29 -14.67 0.65
CA TRP A 61 25.83 -15.93 0.12
C TRP A 61 27.01 -15.69 -0.82
N LEU A 62 26.86 -14.78 -1.78
CA LEU A 62 27.90 -14.42 -2.74
C LEU A 62 28.88 -13.36 -2.22
N LYS A 63 28.64 -12.83 -1.00
CA LYS A 63 29.49 -11.86 -0.30
C LYS A 63 29.85 -10.64 -1.15
N ILE A 64 28.91 -10.19 -1.99
CA ILE A 64 29.08 -8.96 -2.75
C ILE A 64 29.06 -7.78 -1.75
N PRO A 65 29.99 -6.82 -1.84
CA PRO A 65 29.92 -5.60 -1.04
C PRO A 65 28.58 -4.89 -1.26
N ALA A 66 27.91 -4.47 -0.18
CA ALA A 66 26.57 -3.87 -0.23
C ALA A 66 26.51 -2.54 -1.02
N GLU A 67 27.67 -1.95 -1.32
CA GLU A 67 27.84 -0.75 -2.15
C GLU A 67 27.69 -1.05 -3.64
N ILE A 68 27.87 -2.32 -4.06
CA ILE A 68 27.82 -2.75 -5.44
C ILE A 68 26.44 -3.33 -5.73
N CYS A 69 25.73 -2.79 -6.71
CA CYS A 69 24.45 -3.34 -7.10
C CYS A 69 24.60 -4.68 -7.84
N ILE A 70 23.56 -5.51 -7.84
CA ILE A 70 23.57 -6.83 -8.49
C ILE A 70 23.94 -6.73 -9.99
N MET A 71 23.50 -5.66 -10.67
CA MET A 71 23.80 -5.46 -12.08
C MET A 71 25.30 -5.21 -12.33
N ASP A 72 25.94 -4.41 -11.48
CA ASP A 72 27.38 -4.15 -11.58
C ASP A 72 28.20 -5.40 -11.25
N ALA A 73 27.75 -6.19 -10.27
CA ALA A 73 28.36 -7.48 -9.96
C ALA A 73 28.25 -8.48 -11.13
N LEU A 74 27.14 -8.48 -11.86
CA LEU A 74 27.01 -9.27 -13.10
C LEU A 74 27.97 -8.78 -14.19
N ASN A 75 28.05 -7.47 -14.39
CA ASN A 75 28.90 -6.85 -15.40
C ASN A 75 30.40 -6.95 -15.08
N SER A 76 30.77 -7.21 -13.82
CA SER A 76 32.17 -7.31 -13.42
C SER A 76 32.88 -8.55 -13.98
N GLY A 77 32.15 -9.53 -14.51
CA GLY A 77 32.70 -10.78 -15.04
C GLY A 77 33.41 -11.68 -14.00
N LYS A 78 33.26 -11.38 -12.70
CA LYS A 78 33.95 -12.09 -11.61
C LYS A 78 33.27 -13.39 -11.19
N PHE A 79 32.02 -13.58 -11.57
CA PHE A 79 31.20 -14.73 -11.19
C PHE A 79 31.10 -15.72 -12.36
N SER A 80 31.27 -17.01 -12.07
CA SER A 80 31.19 -18.08 -13.08
C SER A 80 30.43 -19.30 -12.54
N GLY A 81 30.02 -20.22 -13.41
CA GLY A 81 29.34 -21.46 -13.03
C GLY A 81 28.06 -21.25 -12.21
N PHE A 82 28.00 -21.91 -11.04
CA PHE A 82 26.85 -21.87 -10.13
C PHE A 82 26.64 -20.48 -9.52
N ASP A 83 27.71 -19.80 -9.12
CA ASP A 83 27.63 -18.46 -8.52
C ASP A 83 27.05 -17.43 -9.49
N LEU A 84 27.40 -17.53 -10.78
CA LEU A 84 26.78 -16.71 -11.83
C LEU A 84 25.29 -17.02 -12.00
N SER A 85 24.91 -18.29 -11.88
CA SER A 85 23.50 -18.71 -11.96
C SER A 85 22.69 -18.18 -10.77
N LEU A 86 23.26 -18.24 -9.56
CA LEU A 86 22.69 -17.64 -8.36
C LEU A 86 22.57 -16.12 -8.49
N LEU A 87 23.58 -15.44 -9.01
CA LEU A 87 23.55 -13.99 -9.18
C LEU A 87 22.49 -13.55 -10.21
N LYS A 88 22.34 -14.30 -11.30
CA LYS A 88 21.25 -14.09 -12.28
C LYS A 88 19.87 -14.32 -11.64
N PHE A 89 19.74 -15.35 -10.80
CA PHE A 89 18.49 -15.59 -10.07
C PHE A 89 18.21 -14.49 -9.03
N ALA A 90 19.24 -13.97 -8.36
CA ALA A 90 19.11 -12.83 -7.46
C ALA A 90 18.62 -11.59 -8.22
N TRP A 91 19.15 -11.32 -9.42
CA TRP A 91 18.67 -10.24 -10.27
C TRP A 91 17.22 -10.45 -10.73
N LEU A 92 16.86 -11.66 -11.18
CA LEU A 92 15.48 -12.01 -11.54
C LEU A 92 14.52 -11.76 -10.37
N SER A 93 14.90 -12.22 -9.19
CA SER A 93 14.13 -12.01 -7.95
C SER A 93 14.04 -10.52 -7.61
N GLN A 94 15.10 -9.73 -7.77
CA GLN A 94 15.07 -8.28 -7.54
C GLN A 94 14.07 -7.60 -8.48
N SER A 95 14.15 -7.92 -9.77
CA SER A 95 13.32 -7.32 -10.81
C SER A 95 11.84 -7.67 -10.58
N PHE A 96 11.53 -8.95 -10.44
CA PHE A 96 10.15 -9.41 -10.20
C PHE A 96 9.58 -8.93 -8.86
N GLY A 97 10.37 -9.02 -7.79
CA GLY A 97 9.99 -8.50 -6.48
C GLY A 97 9.72 -6.99 -6.50
N GLY A 98 10.51 -6.23 -7.27
CA GLY A 98 10.30 -4.79 -7.48
C GLY A 98 8.99 -4.48 -8.19
N VAL A 99 8.63 -5.26 -9.22
CA VAL A 99 7.31 -5.13 -9.89
C VAL A 99 6.16 -5.37 -8.91
N LEU A 100 6.24 -6.46 -8.12
CA LEU A 100 5.22 -6.77 -7.11
C LEU A 100 5.11 -5.68 -6.04
N PHE A 101 6.25 -5.16 -5.59
CA PHE A 101 6.29 -4.07 -4.63
C PHE A 101 5.67 -2.78 -5.19
N GLY A 102 5.89 -2.50 -6.48
CA GLY A 102 5.29 -1.36 -7.20
C GLY A 102 3.75 -1.39 -7.26
N PHE A 103 3.11 -2.54 -7.06
CA PHE A 103 1.65 -2.64 -6.95
C PHE A 103 1.08 -2.18 -5.61
N ALA A 104 1.90 -1.80 -4.63
CA ALA A 104 1.43 -1.35 -3.31
C ALA A 104 0.40 -0.20 -3.42
N ILE A 105 0.75 0.87 -4.13
CA ILE A 105 -0.11 2.06 -4.31
C ILE A 105 -1.36 1.73 -5.18
N PRO A 106 -1.24 1.04 -6.33
CA PRO A 106 -2.39 0.53 -7.09
C PRO A 106 -3.37 -0.30 -6.27
N MET A 107 -2.88 -1.25 -5.47
CA MET A 107 -3.73 -2.11 -4.66
C MET A 107 -4.41 -1.35 -3.53
N PHE A 108 -3.69 -0.42 -2.88
CA PHE A 108 -4.29 0.50 -1.93
C PHE A 108 -5.47 1.24 -2.55
N ALA A 109 -5.25 1.92 -3.69
CA ALA A 109 -6.27 2.71 -4.36
C ALA A 109 -7.47 1.86 -4.81
N ALA A 110 -7.21 0.66 -5.33
CA ALA A 110 -8.25 -0.29 -5.72
C ALA A 110 -9.14 -0.70 -4.53
N PHE A 111 -8.53 -0.99 -3.38
CA PHE A 111 -9.28 -1.41 -2.20
C PHE A 111 -9.98 -0.25 -1.48
N VAL A 112 -9.44 0.97 -1.50
CA VAL A 112 -10.18 2.17 -1.07
C VAL A 112 -11.42 2.37 -1.94
N ALA A 113 -11.26 2.40 -3.27
CA ALA A 113 -12.38 2.58 -4.19
C ALA A 113 -13.42 1.45 -4.05
N ASN A 114 -12.98 0.21 -3.92
CA ASN A 114 -13.84 -0.95 -3.68
C ASN A 114 -14.61 -0.85 -2.36
N SER A 115 -13.99 -0.30 -1.30
CA SER A 115 -14.69 -0.11 -0.03
C SER A 115 -15.81 0.94 -0.11
N ILE A 116 -15.76 1.86 -1.09
CA ILE A 116 -16.75 2.91 -1.31
C ILE A 116 -17.84 2.46 -2.30
N GLY A 117 -17.43 2.05 -3.50
CA GLY A 117 -18.32 1.74 -4.63
C GLY A 117 -18.49 0.25 -4.93
N GLY A 118 -17.96 -0.63 -4.08
CA GLY A 118 -17.99 -2.07 -4.27
C GLY A 118 -17.10 -2.56 -5.41
N LYS A 119 -17.30 -3.81 -5.82
CA LYS A 119 -16.45 -4.49 -6.83
C LYS A 119 -16.34 -3.73 -8.16
N LEU A 120 -17.36 -2.96 -8.53
CA LEU A 120 -17.39 -2.16 -9.76
C LEU A 120 -16.40 -0.98 -9.73
N ALA A 121 -16.08 -0.46 -8.53
CA ALA A 121 -15.15 0.64 -8.36
C ALA A 121 -13.69 0.19 -8.29
N PHE A 122 -13.44 -1.10 -8.06
CA PHE A 122 -12.09 -1.66 -7.93
C PHE A 122 -11.20 -1.33 -9.15
N PRO A 123 -11.64 -1.54 -10.42
CA PRO A 123 -10.79 -1.25 -11.58
C PRO A 123 -10.44 0.24 -11.71
N ALA A 124 -11.39 1.14 -11.46
CA ALA A 124 -11.16 2.58 -11.52
C ALA A 124 -10.13 3.03 -10.47
N GLY A 125 -10.25 2.51 -9.24
CA GLY A 125 -9.27 2.75 -8.18
C GLY A 125 -7.90 2.19 -8.53
N PHE A 126 -7.82 0.98 -9.08
CA PHE A 126 -6.56 0.35 -9.50
C PHE A 126 -5.84 1.15 -10.60
N ILE A 127 -6.57 1.54 -11.65
CA ILE A 127 -6.05 2.35 -12.76
C ILE A 127 -5.58 3.71 -12.23
N GLY A 128 -6.38 4.37 -11.39
CA GLY A 128 -5.98 5.62 -10.75
C GLY A 128 -4.71 5.45 -9.91
N GLY A 129 -4.63 4.41 -9.08
CA GLY A 129 -3.42 4.13 -8.32
C GLY A 129 -2.19 3.88 -9.20
N LEU A 130 -2.33 3.18 -10.33
CA LEU A 130 -1.26 3.03 -11.31
C LEU A 130 -0.84 4.37 -11.92
N MET A 131 -1.79 5.20 -12.36
CA MET A 131 -1.50 6.51 -12.91
C MET A 131 -0.87 7.47 -11.90
N SER A 132 -1.05 7.23 -10.60
CA SER A 132 -0.42 8.05 -9.57
C SER A 132 1.09 7.81 -9.48
N THR A 133 1.56 6.59 -9.73
CA THR A 133 2.98 6.21 -9.73
C THR A 133 3.60 6.25 -11.12
N GLN A 134 2.79 5.99 -12.15
CA GLN A 134 3.17 5.98 -13.57
C GLN A 134 2.23 6.94 -14.33
N PRO A 135 2.43 8.26 -14.20
CA PRO A 135 1.52 9.22 -14.78
C PRO A 135 1.55 9.19 -16.31
N THR A 136 0.41 9.51 -16.91
CA THR A 136 0.30 9.70 -18.36
C THR A 136 1.27 10.78 -18.81
N GLN A 137 1.96 10.51 -19.91
CA GLN A 137 2.91 11.44 -20.50
C GLN A 137 2.21 12.74 -20.92
N LEU A 138 2.84 13.88 -20.64
CA LEU A 138 2.41 15.18 -21.12
C LEU A 138 2.92 15.36 -22.54
N LEU A 139 2.06 15.85 -23.42
CA LEU A 139 2.42 16.24 -24.78
C LEU A 139 2.76 17.73 -24.79
N ASN A 140 4.03 18.04 -25.06
CA ASN A 140 4.53 19.42 -25.11
C ASN A 140 5.08 19.73 -26.49
N PHE A 141 4.81 20.94 -26.98
CA PHE A 141 5.43 21.44 -28.20
C PHE A 141 6.70 22.20 -27.82
N ASP A 142 7.84 21.81 -28.38
CA ASP A 142 9.10 22.52 -28.23
C ASP A 142 9.25 23.52 -29.39
N PRO A 143 9.12 24.84 -29.14
CA PRO A 143 9.22 25.85 -30.18
C PRO A 143 10.63 25.96 -30.77
N SER A 144 11.66 25.48 -30.07
CA SER A 144 13.05 25.55 -30.53
C SER A 144 13.40 24.47 -31.55
N THR A 145 12.81 23.29 -31.42
CA THR A 145 12.98 22.16 -32.34
C THR A 145 11.82 22.00 -33.32
N MET A 146 10.73 22.76 -33.13
CA MET A 146 9.48 22.66 -33.90
C MET A 146 8.89 21.24 -33.87
N GLN A 147 9.05 20.54 -32.75
CA GLN A 147 8.65 19.14 -32.59
C GLN A 147 7.76 18.94 -31.36
N TRP A 148 6.89 17.94 -31.46
CA TRP A 148 6.13 17.44 -30.32
C TRP A 148 6.99 16.43 -29.56
N ALA A 149 7.16 16.68 -28.27
CA ALA A 149 7.88 15.80 -27.36
C ALA A 149 6.97 15.37 -26.21
N THR A 150 7.24 14.19 -25.68
CA THR A 150 6.58 13.73 -24.46
C THR A 150 7.50 13.90 -23.25
N SER A 151 6.92 14.30 -22.12
CA SER A 151 7.62 14.36 -20.84
C SER A 151 6.80 13.67 -19.76
N SER A 152 7.46 12.92 -18.88
CA SER A 152 6.80 12.34 -17.71
C SER A 152 6.67 13.41 -16.64
N PRO A 153 5.45 13.76 -16.18
CA PRO A 153 5.29 14.67 -15.06
C PRO A 153 5.77 14.01 -13.77
N VAL A 154 5.94 14.83 -12.72
CA VAL A 154 6.23 14.32 -11.37
C VAL A 154 5.06 13.45 -10.90
N PRO A 155 5.28 12.18 -10.53
CA PRO A 155 4.21 11.32 -10.03
C PRO A 155 3.53 11.90 -8.78
N SER A 156 2.21 11.74 -8.68
CA SER A 156 1.41 12.17 -7.52
C SER A 156 1.36 11.13 -6.40
N THR A 157 1.74 9.88 -6.70
CA THR A 157 2.04 8.79 -5.76
C THR A 157 0.91 8.57 -4.74
N PHE A 158 1.23 8.41 -3.45
CA PHE A 158 0.25 8.29 -2.37
C PHE A 158 -0.86 9.37 -2.40
N ILE A 159 -0.51 10.65 -2.52
CA ILE A 159 -1.50 11.74 -2.47
C ILE A 159 -2.49 11.61 -3.63
N GLY A 160 -1.96 11.37 -4.84
CA GLY A 160 -2.79 11.14 -6.02
C GLY A 160 -3.67 9.91 -5.87
N ALA A 161 -3.10 8.80 -5.40
CA ALA A 161 -3.81 7.54 -5.17
C ALA A 161 -4.94 7.66 -4.14
N LEU A 162 -4.71 8.41 -3.05
CA LEU A 162 -5.72 8.68 -2.04
C LEU A 162 -6.89 9.46 -2.65
N ILE A 163 -6.61 10.57 -3.33
CA ILE A 163 -7.63 11.44 -3.92
C ILE A 163 -8.42 10.66 -4.99
N ILE A 164 -7.74 10.04 -5.96
CA ILE A 164 -8.41 9.37 -7.08
C ILE A 164 -9.25 8.18 -6.63
N SER A 165 -8.78 7.40 -5.65
CA SER A 165 -9.53 6.23 -5.18
C SER A 165 -10.84 6.60 -4.48
N ILE A 166 -10.84 7.70 -3.71
CA ILE A 166 -12.04 8.24 -3.08
C ILE A 166 -12.98 8.77 -4.16
N VAL A 167 -12.50 9.65 -5.04
CA VAL A 167 -13.33 10.32 -6.04
C VAL A 167 -13.90 9.32 -7.05
N ALA A 168 -13.07 8.41 -7.60
CA ALA A 168 -13.53 7.36 -8.49
C ALA A 168 -14.47 6.36 -7.79
N GLY A 169 -14.21 6.05 -6.52
CA GLY A 169 -15.08 5.20 -5.70
C GLY A 169 -16.50 5.76 -5.59
N TYR A 170 -16.64 7.04 -5.23
CA TYR A 170 -17.94 7.70 -5.14
C TYR A 170 -18.57 7.92 -6.51
N LEU A 171 -17.79 8.23 -7.55
CA LEU A 171 -18.31 8.36 -8.91
C LEU A 171 -18.95 7.06 -9.39
N VAL A 172 -18.26 5.93 -9.26
CA VAL A 172 -18.79 4.63 -9.68
C VAL A 172 -20.02 4.26 -8.86
N LYS A 173 -20.00 4.52 -7.54
CA LYS A 173 -21.18 4.34 -6.67
C LYS A 173 -22.38 5.14 -7.18
N TRP A 174 -22.15 6.42 -7.52
CA TRP A 174 -23.18 7.32 -8.03
C TRP A 174 -23.71 6.88 -9.40
N MET A 175 -22.82 6.58 -10.36
CA MET A 175 -23.22 6.10 -11.69
C MET A 175 -24.01 4.80 -11.59
N ASN A 176 -23.60 3.87 -10.71
CA ASN A 176 -24.32 2.62 -10.51
C ASN A 176 -25.74 2.83 -9.93
N GLN A 177 -25.94 3.85 -9.10
CA GLN A 177 -27.26 4.18 -8.55
C GLN A 177 -28.15 4.95 -9.53
N LYS A 178 -27.56 5.82 -10.36
CA LYS A 178 -28.30 6.71 -11.26
C LYS A 178 -28.60 6.11 -12.63
N ILE A 179 -27.70 5.30 -13.19
CA ILE A 179 -27.90 4.65 -14.48
C ILE A 179 -28.78 3.42 -14.27
N GLN A 180 -30.08 3.57 -14.49
CA GLN A 180 -31.04 2.47 -14.44
C GLN A 180 -31.29 1.96 -15.85
N LEU A 181 -31.04 0.68 -16.08
CA LEU A 181 -31.28 0.01 -17.35
C LEU A 181 -32.20 -1.20 -17.11
N PRO A 182 -32.94 -1.67 -18.14
CA PRO A 182 -33.70 -2.91 -18.07
C PRO A 182 -32.82 -4.13 -17.72
N ASP A 183 -33.42 -5.19 -17.18
CA ASP A 183 -32.71 -6.37 -16.68
C ASP A 183 -31.75 -6.99 -17.72
N PHE A 184 -32.14 -7.01 -19.00
CA PHE A 184 -31.32 -7.55 -20.08
C PHE A 184 -30.04 -6.75 -20.36
N LEU A 185 -29.94 -5.49 -19.89
CA LEU A 185 -28.77 -4.62 -20.05
C LEU A 185 -27.91 -4.50 -18.79
N LEU A 186 -28.27 -5.18 -17.68
CA LEU A 186 -27.49 -5.09 -16.43
C LEU A 186 -26.06 -5.62 -16.58
N ALA A 187 -25.86 -6.63 -17.44
CA ALA A 187 -24.53 -7.11 -17.80
C ALA A 187 -23.73 -5.99 -18.50
N PHE A 188 -24.29 -5.40 -19.58
CA PHE A 188 -23.67 -4.29 -20.29
C PHE A 188 -23.32 -3.11 -19.38
N LYS A 189 -24.22 -2.74 -18.47
CA LYS A 189 -23.99 -1.67 -17.48
C LYS A 189 -22.71 -1.92 -16.68
N THR A 190 -22.57 -3.12 -16.12
CA THR A 190 -21.54 -3.43 -15.13
C THR A 190 -20.21 -3.86 -15.73
N THR A 191 -20.21 -4.47 -16.92
CA THR A 191 -18.99 -4.96 -17.57
C THR A 191 -18.40 -3.98 -18.58
N PHE A 192 -19.21 -3.08 -19.14
CA PHE A 192 -18.78 -2.16 -20.20
C PHE A 192 -19.00 -0.69 -19.83
N LEU A 193 -20.25 -0.29 -19.61
CA LEU A 193 -20.61 1.13 -19.48
C LEU A 193 -19.93 1.80 -18.28
N LEU A 194 -20.10 1.25 -17.08
CA LEU A 194 -19.51 1.82 -15.87
C LEU A 194 -17.97 1.77 -15.89
N PRO A 195 -17.31 0.66 -16.26
CA PRO A 195 -15.86 0.63 -16.40
C PRO A 195 -15.32 1.68 -17.36
N ILE A 196 -15.87 1.83 -18.57
CA ILE A 196 -15.39 2.80 -19.56
C ILE A 196 -15.57 4.24 -19.08
N LEU A 197 -16.75 4.59 -18.57
CA LEU A 197 -16.99 5.94 -18.04
C LEU A 197 -16.05 6.26 -16.86
N SER A 198 -15.80 5.27 -15.98
CA SER A 198 -14.88 5.44 -14.87
C SER A 198 -13.43 5.59 -15.34
N ALA A 199 -13.00 4.85 -16.37
CA ALA A 199 -11.65 4.95 -16.92
C ALA A 199 -11.40 6.30 -17.60
N ILE A 200 -12.37 6.79 -18.40
CA ILE A 200 -12.30 8.13 -19.01
C ILE A 200 -12.22 9.20 -17.93
N PHE A 201 -13.06 9.09 -16.89
CA PHE A 201 -13.00 10.01 -15.77
C PHE A 201 -11.63 9.99 -15.08
N VAL A 202 -11.12 8.80 -14.75
CA VAL A 202 -9.81 8.67 -14.08
C VAL A 202 -8.70 9.26 -14.94
N MET A 203 -8.70 9.00 -16.24
CA MET A 203 -7.75 9.59 -17.18
C MET A 203 -7.77 11.12 -17.12
N LEU A 204 -8.95 11.73 -17.27
CA LEU A 204 -9.10 13.19 -17.28
C LEU A 204 -8.76 13.80 -15.91
N ALA A 205 -9.25 13.21 -14.82
CA ALA A 205 -9.01 13.69 -13.46
C ALA A 205 -7.52 13.63 -13.09
N MET A 206 -6.84 12.55 -13.45
CA MET A 206 -5.40 12.42 -13.22
C MET A 206 -4.59 13.38 -14.08
N TYR A 207 -4.87 13.44 -15.38
CA TYR A 207 -4.10 14.27 -16.31
C TYR A 207 -4.21 15.76 -15.99
N TYR A 208 -5.43 16.28 -15.78
CA TYR A 208 -5.65 17.72 -15.66
C TYR A 208 -5.55 18.27 -14.24
N VAL A 209 -5.79 17.45 -13.21
CA VAL A 209 -5.96 17.95 -11.85
C VAL A 209 -5.05 17.25 -10.85
N ILE A 210 -5.21 15.93 -10.69
CA ILE A 210 -4.65 15.22 -9.55
C ILE A 210 -3.13 15.01 -9.70
N THR A 211 -2.65 14.65 -10.89
CA THR A 211 -1.21 14.47 -11.12
C THR A 211 -0.45 15.79 -11.00
N PRO A 212 -0.86 16.89 -11.66
CA PRO A 212 -0.20 18.18 -11.48
C PRO A 212 -0.18 18.65 -10.01
N PHE A 213 -1.31 18.56 -9.32
CA PHE A 213 -1.42 18.97 -7.91
C PHE A 213 -0.56 18.09 -6.98
N GLY A 214 -0.70 16.77 -7.07
CA GLY A 214 0.06 15.84 -6.24
C GLY A 214 1.55 15.87 -6.55
N GLY A 215 1.92 16.00 -7.83
CA GLY A 215 3.30 16.15 -8.26
C GLY A 215 3.95 17.43 -7.72
N TRP A 216 3.21 18.54 -7.67
CA TRP A 216 3.68 19.77 -7.03
C TRP A 216 3.96 19.59 -5.53
N ILE A 217 3.04 18.95 -4.80
CA ILE A 217 3.24 18.66 -3.36
C ILE A 217 4.45 17.75 -3.16
N ASN A 218 4.55 16.67 -3.93
CA ASN A 218 5.65 15.72 -3.84
C ASN A 218 7.00 16.37 -4.16
N GLY A 219 7.06 17.21 -5.20
CA GLY A 219 8.23 18.00 -5.53
C GLY A 219 8.63 18.94 -4.39
N GLY A 220 7.64 19.58 -3.74
CA GLY A 220 7.86 20.42 -2.57
C GLY A 220 8.43 19.64 -1.38
N ILE A 221 7.83 18.50 -1.04
CA ILE A 221 8.32 17.60 0.03
C ILE A 221 9.76 17.19 -0.26
N ARG A 222 10.05 16.75 -1.49
CA ARG A 222 11.40 16.36 -1.90
C ARG A 222 12.39 17.52 -1.74
N THR A 223 12.01 18.72 -2.16
CA THR A 223 12.85 19.92 -2.03
C THR A 223 13.19 20.22 -0.57
N VAL A 224 12.18 20.24 0.31
CA VAL A 224 12.37 20.48 1.75
C VAL A 224 13.25 19.42 2.39
N LEU A 225 13.01 18.14 2.09
CA LEU A 225 13.80 17.03 2.63
C LEU A 225 15.26 17.10 2.16
N THR A 226 15.49 17.41 0.88
CA THR A 226 16.85 17.58 0.35
C THR A 226 17.57 18.78 0.97
N ALA A 227 16.86 19.89 1.18
CA ALA A 227 17.40 21.09 1.80
C ALA A 227 17.71 20.90 3.30
N ALA A 228 16.93 20.07 4.00
CA ALA A 228 17.16 19.73 5.40
C ALA A 228 18.35 18.79 5.62
N GLY A 229 18.88 18.18 4.56
CA GLY A 229 20.04 17.29 4.59
C GLY A 229 19.89 16.14 5.57
N GLU A 230 21.01 15.71 6.18
CA GLU A 230 21.03 14.61 7.15
C GLU A 230 20.12 14.85 8.37
N LYS A 231 20.01 16.11 8.84
CA LYS A 231 19.17 16.44 10.00
C LYS A 231 17.68 16.22 9.71
N GLY A 232 17.23 16.53 8.49
CA GLY A 232 15.86 16.27 8.05
C GLY A 232 15.56 14.77 7.93
N ALA A 233 16.48 14.01 7.35
CA ALA A 233 16.37 12.56 7.26
C ALA A 233 16.30 11.90 8.65
N LEU A 234 17.09 12.40 9.61
CA LEU A 234 17.08 11.90 10.99
C LEU A 234 15.77 12.23 11.72
N MET A 235 15.23 13.45 11.54
CA MET A 235 13.93 13.85 12.09
C MET A 235 12.79 12.98 11.53
N TYR A 236 12.80 12.74 10.22
CA TYR A 236 11.86 11.81 9.58
C TYR A 236 12.01 10.39 10.15
N ALA A 237 13.24 9.89 10.26
CA ALA A 237 13.52 8.56 10.79
C ALA A 237 12.99 8.39 12.23
N MET A 238 13.16 9.39 13.09
CA MET A 238 12.61 9.39 14.45
C MET A 238 11.07 9.41 14.43
N GLY A 239 10.46 10.29 13.64
CA GLY A 239 9.01 10.42 13.56
C GLY A 239 8.34 9.15 13.04
N ILE A 240 8.90 8.56 11.97
CA ILE A 240 8.35 7.33 11.37
C ILE A 240 8.57 6.11 12.27
N ALA A 241 9.71 6.03 12.98
CA ALA A 241 9.99 4.99 13.94
C ALA A 241 9.02 5.07 15.14
N ALA A 242 8.83 6.27 15.70
CA ALA A 242 7.88 6.50 16.78
C ALA A 242 6.46 6.12 16.36
N ALA A 243 5.98 6.63 15.22
CA ALA A 243 4.65 6.30 14.69
C ALA A 243 4.47 4.79 14.43
N THR A 244 5.53 4.09 14.03
CA THR A 244 5.51 2.63 13.85
C THR A 244 5.40 1.87 15.18
N ALA A 245 6.04 2.36 16.23
CA ALA A 245 6.15 1.67 17.51
C ALA A 245 4.96 1.91 18.47
N ILE A 246 4.23 3.01 18.32
CA ILE A 246 3.22 3.48 19.30
C ILE A 246 2.11 2.47 19.60
N ASP A 247 1.55 1.79 18.58
CA ASP A 247 0.31 1.03 18.74
C ASP A 247 0.43 -0.48 18.44
N LEU A 248 1.63 -1.04 18.57
CA LEU A 248 1.89 -2.48 18.45
C LEU A 248 1.36 -3.12 17.14
N GLY A 249 1.33 -2.37 16.03
CA GLY A 249 0.81 -2.86 14.74
C GLY A 249 -0.64 -2.47 14.45
N GLY A 250 -1.21 -1.57 15.25
CA GLY A 250 -2.53 -0.99 15.06
C GLY A 250 -2.62 0.00 13.87
N PRO A 251 -3.68 0.84 13.84
CA PRO A 251 -3.93 1.79 12.76
C PRO A 251 -2.80 2.80 12.50
N ILE A 252 -2.14 3.30 13.54
CA ILE A 252 -1.05 4.28 13.44
C ILE A 252 0.17 3.64 12.77
N ASN A 253 0.58 2.44 13.18
CA ASN A 253 1.67 1.72 12.52
C ASN A 253 1.35 1.46 11.05
N LYS A 254 0.13 1.02 10.74
CA LYS A 254 -0.30 0.79 9.35
C LYS A 254 -0.24 2.05 8.51
N ALA A 255 -0.70 3.19 9.04
CA ALA A 255 -0.65 4.49 8.37
C ALA A 255 0.80 4.97 8.17
N ALA A 256 1.61 4.96 9.24
CA ALA A 256 3.03 5.29 9.18
C ALA A 256 3.75 4.42 8.15
N GLY A 257 3.39 3.14 8.09
CA GLY A 257 3.95 2.23 7.14
C GLY A 257 3.65 2.52 5.71
N PHE A 258 2.41 2.87 5.43
CA PHE A 258 2.03 3.22 4.09
C PHE A 258 2.76 4.48 3.61
N VAL A 259 2.88 5.50 4.47
CA VAL A 259 3.65 6.72 4.18
C VAL A 259 5.11 6.38 3.90
N ALA A 260 5.75 5.56 4.75
CA ALA A 260 7.14 5.16 4.57
C ALA A 260 7.36 4.39 3.25
N PHE A 261 6.46 3.48 2.92
CA PHE A 261 6.52 2.71 1.67
C PHE A 261 6.31 3.59 0.43
N SER A 262 5.47 4.62 0.51
CA SER A 262 5.33 5.59 -0.59
C SER A 262 6.67 6.28 -0.84
N PHE A 263 7.29 6.87 0.18
CA PHE A 263 8.56 7.57 0.00
C PHE A 263 9.71 6.67 -0.45
N THR A 264 9.69 5.39 -0.07
CA THR A 264 10.66 4.41 -0.55
C THR A 264 10.42 4.03 -2.01
N THR A 265 9.16 3.86 -2.42
CA THR A 265 8.79 3.65 -3.83
C THR A 265 9.24 4.81 -4.70
N ASP A 266 9.17 6.03 -4.16
CA ASP A 266 9.57 7.26 -4.86
C ASP A 266 11.07 7.58 -4.75
N HIS A 267 11.85 6.70 -4.11
CA HIS A 267 13.28 6.89 -3.86
C HIS A 267 13.62 8.21 -3.15
N VAL A 268 12.70 8.73 -2.33
CA VAL A 268 12.88 9.98 -1.57
C VAL A 268 13.51 9.70 -0.21
N LEU A 269 12.97 8.72 0.53
CA LEU A 269 13.46 8.35 1.86
C LEU A 269 13.44 6.83 2.05
N PRO A 270 14.47 6.26 2.69
CA PRO A 270 14.53 4.83 2.95
C PRO A 270 13.54 4.39 4.03
N VAL A 271 12.98 3.19 3.88
CA VAL A 271 12.10 2.56 4.88
C VAL A 271 12.87 1.97 6.07
N THR A 272 14.21 1.97 6.02
CA THR A 272 15.09 1.26 6.97
C THR A 272 14.80 1.57 8.44
N ALA A 273 14.64 2.86 8.79
CA ALA A 273 14.35 3.26 10.18
C ALA A 273 13.06 2.61 10.71
N ARG A 274 12.03 2.54 9.86
CA ARG A 274 10.78 1.85 10.18
C ARG A 274 10.98 0.34 10.31
N SER A 275 11.73 -0.28 9.40
CA SER A 275 11.99 -1.72 9.42
C SER A 275 12.70 -2.16 10.71
N ILE A 276 13.54 -1.30 11.29
CA ILE A 276 14.16 -1.53 12.60
C ILE A 276 13.17 -1.25 13.73
N ALA A 277 12.39 -0.17 13.65
CA ALA A 277 11.46 0.21 14.70
C ALA A 277 10.32 -0.81 14.90
N ILE A 278 9.87 -1.49 13.83
CA ILE A 278 8.70 -2.38 13.88
C ILE A 278 8.92 -3.63 14.75
N VAL A 279 10.18 -4.05 14.96
CA VAL A 279 10.50 -5.21 15.81
C VAL A 279 10.61 -4.85 17.29
N ILE A 280 10.76 -3.57 17.64
CA ILE A 280 10.96 -3.13 19.02
C ILE A 280 9.74 -3.49 19.90
N PRO A 281 8.49 -3.17 19.53
CA PRO A 281 7.37 -3.45 20.40
C PRO A 281 7.07 -4.95 20.66
N PRO A 282 7.10 -5.87 19.66
CA PRO A 282 6.91 -7.29 19.95
C PRO A 282 8.06 -7.89 20.78
N ILE A 283 9.31 -7.44 20.59
CA ILE A 283 10.43 -7.84 21.45
C ILE A 283 10.20 -7.34 22.88
N GLY A 284 9.79 -6.08 23.05
CA GLY A 284 9.49 -5.50 24.36
C GLY A 284 8.38 -6.26 25.08
N LEU A 285 7.31 -6.62 24.38
CA LEU A 285 6.21 -7.41 24.94
C LEU A 285 6.67 -8.82 25.34
N GLY A 286 7.46 -9.49 24.50
CA GLY A 286 8.01 -10.81 24.80
C GLY A 286 8.98 -10.81 25.98
N LEU A 287 9.81 -9.77 26.11
CA LEU A 287 10.67 -9.61 27.30
C LEU A 287 9.84 -9.33 28.55
N ALA A 288 8.78 -8.52 28.44
CA ALA A 288 7.89 -8.23 29.55
C ALA A 288 7.22 -9.50 30.10
N THR A 289 6.78 -10.43 29.24
CA THR A 289 6.15 -11.69 29.67
C THR A 289 7.13 -12.69 30.30
N ILE A 290 8.44 -12.57 30.04
CA ILE A 290 9.48 -13.39 30.68
C ILE A 290 9.83 -12.84 32.08
N ILE A 291 9.84 -11.51 32.23
CA ILE A 291 10.34 -10.85 33.45
C ILE A 291 9.21 -10.59 34.47
N ASP A 292 7.95 -10.47 34.05
CA ASP A 292 6.82 -10.07 34.91
C ASP A 292 6.69 -10.88 36.19
N ARG A 293 6.82 -12.21 36.12
CA ARG A 293 6.71 -13.12 37.26
C ARG A 293 7.89 -12.95 38.22
N ARG A 294 9.08 -12.63 37.70
CA ARG A 294 10.27 -12.40 38.53
C ARG A 294 10.19 -11.05 39.26
N LEU A 295 9.62 -10.03 38.62
CA LEU A 295 9.48 -8.68 39.21
C LEU A 295 8.28 -8.55 40.14
N THR A 296 7.13 -9.11 39.75
CA THR A 296 5.85 -8.86 40.43
C THR A 296 5.30 -10.08 41.18
N GLY A 297 5.96 -11.24 41.06
CA GLY A 297 5.52 -12.50 41.66
C GLY A 297 4.27 -13.10 41.01
N LYS A 298 3.67 -12.42 40.01
CA LYS A 298 2.44 -12.83 39.33
C LYS A 298 2.58 -12.65 37.82
N ARG A 299 1.72 -13.34 37.08
CA ARG A 299 1.58 -13.20 35.62
C ARG A 299 0.62 -12.05 35.33
N LEU A 300 1.09 -11.01 34.63
CA LEU A 300 0.34 -9.77 34.37
C LEU A 300 -0.40 -9.78 33.02
N PHE A 301 0.11 -10.52 32.05
CA PHE A 301 -0.42 -10.62 30.69
C PHE A 301 -1.40 -11.79 30.53
N ASN A 302 -2.14 -11.80 29.42
CA ASN A 302 -3.03 -12.90 29.04
C ASN A 302 -2.25 -14.20 28.81
N ALA A 303 -2.89 -15.34 29.09
CA ALA A 303 -2.30 -16.67 28.95
C ALA A 303 -1.71 -16.95 27.56
N GLN A 304 -2.29 -16.34 26.51
CA GLN A 304 -1.87 -16.48 25.12
C GLN A 304 -0.52 -15.80 24.80
N LEU A 305 -0.03 -14.91 25.67
CA LEU A 305 1.21 -14.16 25.47
C LEU A 305 2.43 -14.79 26.15
N TYR A 306 2.24 -15.86 26.93
CA TYR A 306 3.36 -16.59 27.51
C TYR A 306 3.82 -17.70 26.57
N PRO A 307 5.14 -17.92 26.46
CA PRO A 307 5.68 -19.13 25.87
C PRO A 307 5.37 -20.38 26.70
#